data_AF-Q9BJF8-F1
#
_entry.id   AF-Q9BJF8-F1
#
_cell.length_a   1.000
_cell.length_b   1.000
_cell.length_c   1.000
_cell.angle_alpha   90.00
_cell.angle_beta   90.00
_cell.angle_gamma   90.00
#
_symmetry.space_group_name_H-M   'P 1'
#
loop_
_entity.id
_entity.type
_entity.pdbx_description
1 polymer ?
#
loop_
_entity_poly.entity_id
_entity_poly.type
_entity_poly.pdbx_seq_one_letter_code
_entity_poly.pdbx_strand_id
1 'polypeptide(L)' 'RLHLCSHNLETIETTSTTTNKLLLEVCMAAKYEGESLTRYHRKYQYKYGNSPYQLCTVL' A
#
# COMPACT_ATOMS: atom_id res chain seq x y z
N ARG A 1 -4.43 -7.97 11.12
CA ARG A 1 -4.77 -6.55 10.95
C ARG A 1 -3.84 -6.01 9.86
N LEU A 2 -4.34 -5.75 8.64
CA LEU A 2 -3.58 -5.04 7.62
C LEU A 2 -3.22 -3.66 8.19
N HIS A 3 -1.95 -3.32 8.24
CA HIS A 3 -1.51 -2.02 8.71
C HIS A 3 -1.28 -1.14 7.48
N LEU A 4 -2.39 -0.63 6.91
CA LEU A 4 -2.36 0.24 5.74
C LEU A 4 -1.57 1.52 6.07
N CYS A 5 -0.59 1.88 5.25
CA CYS A 5 0.16 3.14 5.27
C CYS A 5 -0.71 4.26 4.70
N SER A 6 -1.73 4.63 5.46
CA SER A 6 -2.68 5.70 5.15
C SER A 6 -2.27 7.07 5.70
N HIS A 7 -1.11 7.20 6.35
CA HIS A 7 -0.76 8.42 7.09
C HIS A 7 -0.76 9.68 6.21
N ASN A 8 -0.28 9.57 4.97
CA ASN A 8 -0.38 10.62 3.95
C ASN A 8 -1.82 11.05 3.64
N LEU A 9 -2.77 10.11 3.72
CA LEU A 9 -4.19 10.33 3.45
C LEU A 9 -4.94 10.87 4.68
N GLU A 10 -4.42 10.68 5.90
CA GLU A 10 -5.04 11.14 7.15
C GLU A 10 -4.98 12.67 7.31
N THR A 11 -3.94 13.30 6.76
CA THR A 11 -3.70 14.76 6.83
C THR A 11 -4.06 15.52 5.56
N ILE A 12 -4.67 14.86 4.56
CA ILE A 12 -5.17 15.56 3.37
C ILE A 12 -6.34 16.46 3.74
N GLU A 13 -6.24 17.74 3.36
CA GLU A 13 -7.42 18.59 3.25
C GLU A 13 -8.30 18.11 2.09
N THR A 14 -9.46 17.55 2.43
CA THR A 14 -10.47 17.08 1.46
C THR A 14 -11.10 18.22 0.65
N THR A 15 -10.90 19.47 1.09
CA THR A 15 -11.39 20.71 0.49
C THR A 15 -10.40 21.35 -0.48
N SER A 16 -9.18 20.83 -0.60
CA SER A 16 -8.15 21.42 -1.46
C SER A 16 -8.45 21.12 -2.94
N THR A 17 -8.91 22.14 -3.67
CA THR A 17 -9.43 22.10 -5.06
C THR A 17 -8.41 21.73 -6.15
N THR A 18 -7.24 21.22 -5.79
CA THR A 18 -6.18 20.86 -6.73
C THR A 18 -6.05 19.34 -6.82
N THR A 19 -6.72 18.74 -7.81
CA THR A 19 -6.64 17.31 -8.16
C THR A 19 -5.21 16.76 -8.14
N ASN A 20 -4.23 17.59 -8.50
CA ASN A 20 -2.81 17.24 -8.49
C ASN A 20 -2.24 16.94 -7.09
N LYS A 21 -2.72 17.63 -6.04
CA LYS A 21 -2.28 17.38 -4.65
C LYS A 21 -2.80 16.05 -4.12
N LEU A 22 -4.08 15.76 -4.38
CA LEU A 22 -4.67 14.47 -4.04
C LEU A 22 -3.96 13.32 -4.77
N LEU A 23 -3.70 13.48 -6.07
CA LEU A 23 -2.98 12.48 -6.86
C LEU A 23 -1.58 12.21 -6.29
N LEU A 24 -0.83 13.26 -5.93
CA LEU A 24 0.49 13.13 -5.34
C LEU A 24 0.46 12.31 -4.04
N GLU A 25 -0.44 12.63 -3.12
CA GLU A 25 -0.53 11.92 -1.83
C GLU A 25 -0.97 10.46 -2.00
N VAL A 26 -1.91 10.19 -2.91
CA VAL A 26 -2.32 8.82 -3.25
C VAL A 26 -1.15 8.03 -3.85
N CYS A 27 -0.38 8.64 -4.78
CA CYS A 27 0.81 8.00 -5.34
C CYS A 27 1.88 7.74 -4.29
N MET A 28 2.09 8.66 -3.34
CA MET A 28 3.04 8.48 -2.24
C MET A 28 2.61 7.37 -1.28
N ALA A 29 1.33 7.32 -0.90
CA ALA A 29 0.79 6.23 -0.10
C ALA A 29 0.94 4.87 -0.81
N ALA A 30 0.60 4.80 -2.10
CA ALA A 30 0.75 3.58 -2.91
C ALA A 30 2.21 3.12 -3.03
N LYS A 31 3.16 4.06 -3.16
CA LYS A 31 4.60 3.75 -3.16
C LYS A 31 5.02 3.11 -1.83
N TYR A 32 4.69 3.73 -0.70
CA TYR A 32 5.09 3.21 0.62
C TYR A 32 4.46 1.85 0.94
N GLU A 33 3.19 1.68 0.59
CA GLU A 33 2.52 0.38 0.62
C GLU A 33 3.26 -0.65 -0.23
N GLY A 34 3.54 -0.33 -1.51
CA GLY A 34 4.28 -1.21 -2.41
C GLY A 34 5.66 -1.61 -1.88
N GLU A 35 6.41 -0.68 -1.28
CA GLU A 35 7.70 -0.95 -0.62
C GLU A 35 7.56 -1.85 0.62
N SER A 36 6.54 -1.61 1.44
CA SER A 36 6.22 -2.46 2.60
C SER A 36 5.91 -3.88 2.14
N LEU A 37 5.02 -4.02 1.16
CA LEU A 37 4.60 -5.31 0.60
C LEU A 37 5.79 -6.04 -0.03
N THR A 38 6.62 -5.38 -0.85
CA THR A 38 7.79 -6.00 -1.50
C THR A 38 8.84 -6.50 -0.52
N ARG A 39 9.08 -5.81 0.61
CA ARG A 39 9.96 -6.30 1.68
C ARG A 39 9.49 -7.65 2.25
N TYR A 40 8.18 -7.82 2.43
CA TYR A 40 7.61 -9.07 2.92
C TYR A 40 7.32 -10.09 1.81
N HIS A 41 7.21 -9.63 0.56
CA HIS A 41 6.80 -10.44 -0.59
C HIS A 41 7.72 -11.64 -0.80
N ARG A 42 9.04 -11.46 -0.65
CA ARG A 42 10.01 -12.57 -0.81
C ARG A 42 9.82 -13.66 0.26
N LYS A 43 9.49 -13.28 1.50
CA LYS A 43 9.19 -14.20 2.61
C LYS A 43 7.90 -14.98 2.32
N TYR A 44 6.90 -14.32 1.76
CA TYR A 44 5.61 -14.94 1.45
C TYR A 44 5.62 -15.76 0.16
N GLN A 45 6.40 -15.39 -0.87
CA GLN A 45 6.61 -16.24 -2.05
C GLN A 45 7.20 -17.59 -1.67
N TYR A 46 8.15 -17.64 -0.74
CA TYR A 46 8.73 -18.91 -0.29
C TYR A 46 7.73 -19.76 0.50
N LYS A 47 6.84 -19.11 1.26
CA LYS A 47 5.83 -19.79 2.09
C LYS A 47 4.59 -20.23 1.30
N TYR A 48 4.23 -19.46 0.27
CA TYR A 48 2.99 -19.62 -0.50
C TYR A 48 3.24 -19.87 -2.00
N GLY A 49 4.44 -20.27 -2.40
CA GLY A 49 4.81 -20.46 -3.81
C GLY A 49 3.92 -21.47 -4.56
N ASN A 50 3.37 -22.45 -3.84
CA ASN A 50 2.42 -23.43 -4.39
C ASN A 50 0.95 -22.97 -4.35
N SER A 51 0.68 -21.80 -3.78
CA SER A 51 -0.67 -21.24 -3.60
C SER A 51 -0.62 -19.72 -3.67
N PRO A 52 -0.27 -19.15 -4.84
CA PRO A 52 -0.05 -17.71 -5.01
C PRO A 52 -1.29 -16.86 -4.68
N TYR A 53 -2.49 -17.42 -4.78
CA TYR A 53 -3.74 -16.75 -4.38
C TYR A 53 -3.79 -16.41 -2.88
N GLN A 54 -3.06 -17.14 -2.02
CA GLN A 54 -2.97 -16.85 -0.58
C GLN A 54 -2.20 -15.55 -0.31
N LEU A 55 -1.32 -15.12 -1.23
CA LEU A 55 -0.62 -13.83 -1.14
C LEU A 55 -1.62 -12.66 -1.09
N CYS A 56 -2.73 -12.75 -1.82
CA CYS A 56 -3.79 -11.73 -1.83
C CYS A 56 -4.60 -11.67 -0.53
N THR A 57 -4.41 -12.62 0.39
CA THR A 57 -5.15 -12.70 1.67
C THR A 57 -4.29 -12.29 2.86
N VAL A 58 -2.96 -12.39 2.75
CA VAL A 58 -2.01 -12.00 3.81
C VAL A 58 -1.37 -10.62 3.60
N LEU A 59 -1.41 -10.09 2.37
CA LEU A 59 -1.06 -8.73 2.01
C LEU A 59 -2.29 -7.83 2.12
#